data_AF-A0A1H0HV09-F1
#
_entry.id   AF-A0A1H0HV09-F1
#
_cell.length_a   1.000
_cell.length_b   1.000
_cell.length_c   1.000
_cell.angle_alpha   90.00
_cell.angle_beta   90.00
_cell.angle_gamma   90.00
#
_symmetry.space_group_name_H-M   'P 1'
#
loop_
_entity.id
_entity.type
_entity.pdbx_description
1 polymer ?
#
loop_
_entity_poly.entity_id
_entity_poly.type
_entity_poly.pdbx_seq_one_letter_code
_entity_poly.pdbx_strand_id
1 'polypeptide(L)'
;MHTNNNCISASPMKTSSLKTLAPTVSVMALMAFALPAQAEDWRGWNIHPDGYPNTVALEEFADAVAEQTDGRVTPRVYNNAVLGDQSDAIEQTRNGALDFANFNMGPMGPIVPETNVFSLPFLS
;
A
#
# COMPACT_ATOMS: atom_id res chain seq x y z
N MET A 1 -31.88 -89.23 14.48
CA MET A 1 -31.38 -88.26 13.48
C MET A 1 -30.18 -87.56 14.15
N HIS A 2 -28.90 -87.97 14.08
CA HIS A 2 -28.04 -88.32 12.93
C HIS A 2 -28.26 -87.28 11.80
N THR A 3 -27.34 -86.40 11.39
CA THR A 3 -25.86 -86.42 11.34
C THR A 3 -25.25 -85.04 10.97
N ASN A 4 -23.95 -84.83 11.29
CA ASN A 4 -22.84 -84.28 10.45
C ASN A 4 -22.89 -82.83 9.91
N ASN A 5 -21.77 -82.15 9.59
CA ASN A 5 -20.33 -82.24 9.86
C ASN A 5 -19.67 -81.03 9.15
N ASN A 6 -18.47 -80.66 9.65
CA ASN A 6 -17.30 -80.15 8.92
C ASN A 6 -17.38 -78.97 7.92
N CYS A 7 -16.48 -78.00 8.13
CA CYS A 7 -15.16 -77.89 7.44
C CYS A 7 -14.48 -76.62 7.96
N ILE A 8 -13.36 -76.67 8.70
CA ILE A 8 -11.96 -76.81 8.24
C ILE A 8 -11.56 -75.79 7.17
N SER A 9 -10.74 -74.81 7.55
CA SER A 9 -9.52 -74.30 6.87
C SER A 9 -9.11 -72.99 7.58
N ALA A 10 -8.09 -72.90 8.44
CA ALA A 10 -6.64 -73.04 8.27
C ALA A 10 -5.96 -71.98 7.37
N SER A 11 -5.36 -70.97 8.03
CA SER A 11 -4.08 -70.27 7.71
C SER A 11 -4.02 -69.19 6.60
N PRO A 12 -2.99 -68.31 6.53
CA PRO A 12 -1.90 -68.02 7.47
C PRO A 12 -1.65 -66.52 7.81
N MET A 13 -0.85 -66.36 8.86
CA MET A 13 0.09 -65.28 9.20
C MET A 13 0.71 -64.53 7.99
N LYS A 14 0.71 -63.20 8.03
CA LYS A 14 1.82 -62.41 7.46
C LYS A 14 2.12 -61.16 8.30
N THR A 15 3.04 -61.36 9.21
CA THR A 15 3.95 -60.31 9.69
C THR A 15 4.63 -59.65 8.48
N SER A 16 4.61 -58.33 8.36
CA SER A 16 5.71 -57.62 7.68
C SER A 16 5.65 -56.11 7.86
N SER A 17 6.74 -55.60 8.44
CA SER A 17 7.40 -54.32 8.13
C SER A 17 6.73 -53.01 8.53
N LEU A 18 7.12 -52.57 9.74
CA LEU A 18 7.71 -51.25 9.93
C LEU A 18 8.69 -50.92 8.78
N LYS A 19 8.43 -49.78 8.11
CA LYS A 19 9.29 -48.90 7.30
C LYS A 19 8.35 -48.30 6.24
N THR A 20 8.04 -47.01 6.29
CA THR A 20 8.72 -46.04 5.43
C THR A 20 8.17 -44.62 5.69
N LEU A 21 9.08 -43.70 6.07
CA LEU A 21 9.18 -42.26 5.72
C LEU A 21 7.87 -41.44 5.61
N ALA A 22 7.54 -40.44 6.45
CA ALA A 22 8.28 -39.21 6.78
C ALA A 22 9.02 -38.61 5.56
N PRO A 23 8.30 -37.94 4.62
CA PRO A 23 8.43 -36.49 4.52
C PRO A 23 7.20 -35.83 3.84
N THR A 24 6.15 -35.48 4.58
CA THR A 24 5.03 -34.71 3.98
C THR A 24 4.71 -33.43 4.75
N VAL A 25 5.40 -33.18 5.86
CA VAL A 25 5.14 -32.01 6.72
C VAL A 25 6.01 -30.80 6.33
N SER A 26 7.12 -31.00 5.61
CA SER A 26 8.10 -29.91 5.37
C SER A 26 7.78 -28.95 4.23
N VAL A 27 6.73 -29.18 3.43
CA VAL A 27 6.37 -28.25 2.32
C VAL A 27 5.41 -27.14 2.77
N MET A 28 4.75 -27.30 3.93
CA MET A 28 3.74 -26.34 4.40
C MET A 28 4.33 -25.11 5.13
N ALA A 29 5.63 -25.10 5.42
CA ALA A 29 6.29 -24.02 6.16
C ALA A 29 6.80 -22.85 5.29
N LEU A 30 6.72 -22.94 3.96
CA LEU A 30 7.26 -21.94 3.02
C LEU A 30 6.22 -20.95 2.46
N MET A 31 4.94 -21.03 2.87
CA MET A 31 3.89 -20.10 2.42
C MET A 31 3.56 -18.98 3.41
N ALA A 32 4.25 -18.90 4.54
CA ALA A 32 4.11 -17.77 5.45
C ALA A 32 4.98 -16.60 4.94
N PHE A 33 4.39 -15.41 4.87
CA PHE A 33 4.99 -14.11 4.52
C PHE A 33 4.88 -13.63 3.06
N ALA A 34 3.66 -13.58 2.53
CA ALA A 34 3.26 -12.46 1.68
C ALA A 34 2.21 -11.64 2.43
N LEU A 35 2.66 -10.72 3.30
CA LEU A 35 1.76 -9.68 3.80
C LEU A 35 1.35 -8.82 2.60
N PRO A 36 0.06 -8.50 2.40
CA PRO A 36 -0.31 -7.52 1.40
C PRO A 36 0.39 -6.21 1.75
N ALA A 37 1.08 -5.62 0.78
CA ALA A 37 1.60 -4.27 0.93
C ALA A 37 0.44 -3.33 1.30
N GLN A 38 0.52 -2.67 2.44
CA GLN A 38 -0.45 -1.66 2.85
C GLN A 38 -0.24 -0.47 1.90
N ALA A 39 -1.24 -0.16 1.08
CA ALA A 39 -1.22 1.06 0.29
C ALA A 39 -1.46 2.26 1.21
N GLU A 40 -0.55 3.22 1.18
CA GLU A 40 -0.66 4.47 1.91
C GLU A 40 -1.37 5.51 1.04
N ASP A 41 -2.58 5.91 1.43
CA ASP A 41 -3.39 6.88 0.69
C ASP A 41 -2.90 8.30 1.00
N TRP A 42 -2.26 8.94 0.01
CA TRP A 42 -1.82 10.32 0.14
C TRP A 42 -2.86 11.31 -0.38
N ARG A 43 -3.06 12.38 0.37
CA ARG A 43 -4.00 13.46 0.03
C ARG A 43 -3.25 14.71 -0.40
N GLY A 44 -3.44 15.08 -1.66
CA GLY A 44 -2.83 16.22 -2.31
C GLY A 44 -3.77 17.42 -2.41
N TRP A 45 -3.29 18.64 -2.14
CA TRP A 45 -4.08 19.86 -2.35
C TRP A 45 -3.59 20.70 -3.53
N ASN A 46 -4.54 21.25 -4.29
CA ASN A 46 -4.29 22.19 -5.39
C ASN A 46 -5.38 23.25 -5.48
N ILE A 47 -4.97 24.52 -5.66
CA ILE A 47 -5.91 25.65 -5.81
C ILE A 47 -6.52 25.73 -7.20
N HIS A 48 -5.83 25.20 -8.20
CA HIS A 48 -6.21 25.38 -9.59
C HIS A 48 -7.28 24.38 -10.05
N PRO A 49 -8.09 24.74 -11.06
CA PRO A 49 -9.06 23.83 -11.66
C PRO A 49 -8.38 22.75 -12.50
N ASP A 50 -9.15 21.74 -12.92
CA ASP A 50 -8.70 20.68 -13.82
C ASP A 50 -8.17 21.27 -15.15
N GLY A 51 -7.10 20.68 -15.69
CA GLY A 51 -6.47 21.11 -16.93
C GLY A 51 -5.56 22.35 -16.83
N TYR A 52 -5.45 22.98 -15.66
CA TYR A 52 -4.41 23.99 -15.42
C TYR A 52 -3.02 23.33 -15.36
N PRO A 53 -1.94 23.98 -15.83
CA PRO A 53 -0.61 23.36 -15.89
C PRO A 53 -0.14 22.71 -14.57
N ASN A 54 -0.37 23.37 -13.43
CA ASN A 54 0.00 22.82 -12.13
C ASN A 54 -0.83 21.59 -11.75
N THR A 55 -2.10 21.55 -12.17
CA THR A 55 -2.99 20.42 -11.94
C THR A 55 -2.50 19.20 -12.70
N VAL A 56 -2.19 19.37 -13.98
CA VAL A 56 -1.65 18.29 -14.83
C VAL A 56 -0.35 17.75 -14.25
N ALA A 57 0.57 18.64 -13.84
CA ALA A 57 1.84 18.24 -13.24
C ALA A 57 1.66 17.48 -11.90
N LEU A 58 0.68 17.86 -11.07
CA LEU A 58 0.37 17.17 -9.82
C LEU A 58 -0.25 15.79 -10.04
N GLU A 59 -1.11 15.66 -11.06
CA GLU A 59 -1.71 14.39 -11.45
C GLU A 59 -0.64 13.44 -12.01
N GLU A 60 0.24 13.93 -12.89
CA GLU A 60 1.39 13.17 -13.37
C GLU A 60 2.33 12.77 -12.23
N PHE A 61 2.54 13.64 -11.25
CA PHE A 61 3.30 13.29 -10.03
C PHE A 61 2.62 12.17 -9.24
N ALA A 62 1.30 12.24 -9.05
CA ALA A 62 0.54 11.23 -8.32
C ALA A 62 0.65 9.85 -9.01
N ASP A 63 0.50 9.82 -10.33
CA ASP A 63 0.64 8.61 -11.13
C ASP A 63 2.07 8.05 -11.06
N ALA A 64 3.08 8.92 -11.21
CA ALA A 64 4.49 8.51 -11.16
C ALA A 64 4.89 7.97 -9.77
N VAL A 65 4.32 8.49 -8.68
CA VAL A 65 4.54 7.97 -7.34
C VAL A 65 3.86 6.62 -7.16
N ALA A 66 2.62 6.47 -7.64
CA ALA A 66 1.93 5.18 -7.58
C ALA A 66 2.69 4.10 -8.36
N GLU A 67 3.19 4.42 -9.56
CA GLU A 67 3.99 3.49 -10.37
C GLU A 67 5.32 3.13 -9.71
N GLN A 68 6.11 4.13 -9.30
CA GLN A 68 7.43 3.90 -8.72
C GLN A 68 7.40 3.23 -7.34
N THR A 69 6.27 3.31 -6.65
CA THR A 69 6.09 2.65 -5.35
C THR A 69 5.47 1.26 -5.49
N ASP A 70 5.23 0.78 -6.71
CA ASP A 70 4.50 -0.47 -6.98
C ASP A 70 3.11 -0.49 -6.31
N GLY A 71 2.43 0.68 -6.31
CA GLY A 71 1.12 0.87 -5.69
C GLY A 71 1.14 0.91 -4.15
N ARG A 72 2.32 0.93 -3.52
CA ARG A 72 2.43 1.10 -2.05
C ARG A 72 2.01 2.48 -1.58
N VAL A 73 2.10 3.49 -2.44
CA VAL A 73 1.55 4.82 -2.17
C VAL A 73 0.53 5.11 -3.25
N THR A 74 -0.64 5.59 -2.83
CA THR A 74 -1.77 5.91 -3.71
C THR A 74 -2.14 7.38 -3.54
N PRO A 75 -1.42 8.30 -4.20
CA PRO A 75 -1.71 9.71 -4.08
C PRO A 75 -2.98 10.09 -4.84
N ARG A 76 -3.76 10.99 -4.25
CA ARG A 76 -4.94 11.58 -4.86
C ARG A 76 -4.87 13.09 -4.77
N VAL A 77 -4.98 13.76 -5.92
CA VAL A 77 -5.01 15.22 -5.99
C VAL A 77 -6.44 15.71 -5.84
N TYR A 78 -6.64 16.69 -4.95
CA TYR A 78 -7.90 17.39 -4.74
C TYR A 78 -7.76 18.81 -5.28
N ASN A 79 -8.30 19.02 -6.49
CA ASN A 79 -8.23 20.26 -7.24
C ASN A 79 -9.25 21.29 -6.78
N ASN A 80 -9.16 22.51 -7.33
CA ASN A 80 -10.14 23.58 -7.13
C ASN A 80 -10.38 23.95 -5.65
N ALA A 81 -9.32 23.85 -4.82
CA ALA A 81 -9.36 24.19 -3.41
C ALA A 81 -10.48 23.50 -2.60
N VAL A 82 -10.91 22.29 -2.99
CA VAL A 82 -12.06 21.61 -2.36
C VAL A 82 -11.84 21.21 -0.90
N LEU A 83 -10.59 21.19 -0.42
CA LEU A 83 -10.24 20.88 0.97
C LEU A 83 -9.95 22.14 1.83
N GLY A 84 -10.25 23.33 1.31
CA GLY A 84 -10.01 24.61 1.97
C GLY A 84 -9.17 25.57 1.14
N ASP A 85 -9.04 26.80 1.61
CA ASP A 85 -8.17 27.79 0.99
C ASP A 85 -6.68 27.48 1.23
N GLN A 86 -5.78 28.31 0.69
CA GLN A 86 -4.35 28.06 0.81
C GLN A 86 -3.85 28.10 2.27
N SER A 87 -4.41 28.97 3.11
CA SER A 87 -3.99 29.07 4.51
C SER A 87 -4.41 27.82 5.29
N ASP A 88 -5.64 27.35 5.08
CA ASP A 88 -6.14 26.11 5.67
C ASP A 88 -5.32 24.90 5.21
N ALA A 89 -5.02 24.84 3.91
CA ALA A 89 -4.25 23.74 3.33
C ALA A 89 -2.81 23.71 3.86
N ILE A 90 -2.16 24.86 4.06
CA ILE A 90 -0.83 24.91 4.67
C ILE A 90 -0.86 24.36 6.10
N GLU A 91 -1.83 24.77 6.92
CA GLU A 91 -1.95 24.24 8.29
C GLU A 91 -2.27 22.73 8.31
N GLN A 92 -3.09 22.26 7.38
CA GLN A 92 -3.37 20.83 7.19
C GLN A 92 -2.14 20.04 6.72
N THR A 93 -1.28 20.60 5.88
CA THR A 93 -0.02 19.95 5.51
C THR A 93 0.95 19.92 6.70
N ARG A 94 1.02 21.01 7.48
CA ARG A 94 1.89 21.09 8.67
C ARG A 94 1.51 20.12 9.77
N ASN A 95 0.22 19.87 9.96
CA ASN A 95 -0.28 18.93 10.97
C ASN A 95 -0.37 17.48 10.45
N GLY A 96 -0.02 17.22 9.18
CA GLY A 96 -0.01 15.90 8.57
C GLY A 96 -1.38 15.39 8.11
N ALA A 97 -2.41 16.24 8.05
CA ALA A 97 -3.71 15.88 7.46
C ALA A 97 -3.70 15.84 5.92
N LEU A 98 -2.76 16.58 5.31
CA LEU A 98 -2.41 16.53 3.88
C LEU A 98 -0.95 16.12 3.72
N ASP A 99 -0.69 15.18 2.83
CA ASP A 99 0.65 14.61 2.62
C ASP A 99 1.46 15.43 1.61
N PHE A 100 0.77 16.07 0.66
CA PHE A 100 1.41 16.93 -0.34
C PHE A 100 0.47 18.06 -0.79
N ALA A 101 1.05 19.12 -1.35
CA ALA A 101 0.28 20.24 -1.88
C ALA A 101 1.11 21.09 -2.85
N ASN A 102 0.43 21.78 -3.77
CA ASN A 102 1.02 22.85 -4.57
C ASN A 102 0.65 24.22 -3.99
N PHE A 103 1.62 24.91 -3.40
CA PHE A 103 1.43 26.24 -2.83
C PHE A 103 2.03 27.35 -3.70
N ASN A 104 1.43 28.53 -3.64
CA ASN A 104 2.05 29.74 -4.15
C ASN A 104 2.98 30.29 -3.06
N MET A 105 4.18 30.74 -3.44
CA MET A 105 5.14 31.30 -2.48
C MET A 105 4.73 32.68 -1.94
N GLY A 106 3.88 33.44 -2.65
CA GLY A 106 3.45 34.78 -2.21
C GLY A 106 2.80 34.79 -0.81
N PRO A 107 1.83 33.90 -0.53
CA PRO A 107 1.20 33.81 0.78
C PRO A 107 2.00 33.03 1.85
N MET A 108 3.20 32.52 1.54
CA MET A 108 4.03 31.78 2.50
C MET A 108 4.82 32.67 3.48
N GLY A 109 4.91 33.98 3.21
CA GLY A 109 5.68 34.94 3.99
C GLY A 109 5.42 34.97 5.52
N PRO A 110 4.19 34.74 6.02
CA PRO A 110 3.91 34.68 7.46
C PRO A 110 4.34 33.36 8.13
N ILE A 111 4.63 32.31 7.36
CA ILE A 111 4.76 30.93 7.85
C ILE A 111 6.21 30.47 7.86
N VAL A 112 7.00 30.90 6.88
CA VAL A 112 8.45 30.61 6.79
C VAL A 112 9.19 31.93 6.52
N PRO A 113 9.69 32.62 7.57
CA PRO A 113 10.41 33.90 7.44
C PRO A 113 11.59 33.86 6.46
N GLU A 114 12.20 32.68 6.28
CA GLU A 114 13.33 32.43 5.39
C GLU A 114 12.97 32.47 3.89
N THR A 115 11.68 32.38 3.52
CA THR A 115 11.24 32.51 2.11
C THR A 115 11.28 33.94 1.59
N ASN A 116 11.42 34.94 2.47
CA ASN A 116 11.60 36.35 2.10
C ASN A 116 12.87 36.62 1.28
N VAL A 117 13.83 35.67 1.22
CA VAL A 117 15.03 35.80 0.38
C VAL A 117 14.69 35.81 -1.12
N PHE A 118 13.61 35.13 -1.53
CA PHE A 118 13.10 35.19 -2.91
C PHE A 118 12.28 36.46 -3.21
N SER A 119 12.00 37.27 -2.18
CA SER A 119 11.30 38.56 -2.30
C SER A 119 12.27 39.74 -2.43
N LEU A 120 13.59 39.49 -2.45
CA LEU A 120 14.58 40.53 -2.69
C LEU A 120 14.53 40.98 -4.16
N PRO A 121 14.50 42.30 -4.44
CA PRO A 121 14.56 42.76 -5.82
C PRO A 121 15.86 42.26 -6.47
N PHE A 122 15.77 41.83 -7.74
CA PHE A 122 16.85 41.32 -8.62
C PHE A 122 17.21 39.82 -8.60
N LEU A 123 16.44 38.94 -7.93
CA LEU A 123 16.72 37.49 -7.90
C LEU A 123 15.76 36.62 -8.76
N SER A 124 15.11 37.21 -9.77
CA SER A 124 14.26 36.52 -10.76
C SER A 124 14.89 36.52 -12.14
#